data_AF-A0A0F2DTG1-F1
#
_entry.id   AF-A0A0F2DTG1-F1
#
_cell.length_a   1.000
_cell.length_b   1.000
_cell.length_c   1.000
_cell.angle_alpha   90.00
_cell.angle_beta   90.00
_cell.angle_gamma   90.00
#
_symmetry.space_group_name_H-M   'P 1'
#
loop_
_entity.id
_entity.type
_entity.pdbx_description
1 polymer ?
#
loop_
_entity_poly.entity_id
_entity_poly.type
_entity_poly.pdbx_seq_one_letter_code
_entity_poly.pdbx_strand_id
1 'polypeptide(L)'
;MKAKNDAIDANNDLTAEEKAQAKEDAKAKADAAKQAIDNATTNDAVTQAKNAGVTSVDSVTPTPTAKPAAKQVIDDALKAKNDAIDANNDLTAEEKAQAKEDAKAKADAVKAAIDNATTNSEVDQSKSTGIEEVNSVNPIAQIRPAVGASAGVHVNSANPTSKEKPQEKQAIDQVLKTDEAKAKVKDSVAFPISQLENENQQVATNQRVVARELPNTGTTESITAMVAAAASAILGFGLIARRRKEDEEDKLENQ
;
A
#
# COMPACT_ATOMS: atom_id res chain seq x y z
N MET A 1 -17.69 -3.06 38.43
CA MET A 1 -18.18 -2.10 37.41
C MET A 1 -17.10 -1.18 36.87
N LYS A 2 -16.53 -0.24 37.65
CA LYS A 2 -15.51 0.70 37.12
C LYS A 2 -14.36 -0.01 36.42
N ALA A 3 -13.68 -0.93 37.11
CA ALA A 3 -12.57 -1.70 36.54
C ALA A 3 -12.96 -2.46 35.26
N LYS A 4 -14.21 -2.94 35.17
CA LYS A 4 -14.69 -3.66 33.99
C LYS A 4 -14.92 -2.75 32.80
N ASN A 5 -15.52 -1.58 33.03
CA ASN A 5 -15.68 -0.56 31.99
C ASN A 5 -14.33 -0.04 31.51
N ASP A 6 -13.38 0.19 32.43
CA ASP A 6 -12.02 0.61 32.09
C ASP A 6 -11.33 -0.43 31.18
N ALA A 7 -11.49 -1.73 31.47
CA ALA A 7 -10.95 -2.80 30.63
C ALA A 7 -11.62 -2.88 29.24
N ILE A 8 -12.93 -2.65 29.15
CA ILE A 8 -13.66 -2.56 27.87
C ILE A 8 -13.17 -1.34 27.06
N ASP A 9 -12.97 -0.20 27.73
CA ASP A 9 -12.53 1.04 27.09
C ASP A 9 -11.10 0.94 26.55
N ALA A 10 -10.22 0.24 27.28
CA ALA A 10 -8.85 -0.01 26.87
C ALA A 10 -8.71 -0.98 25.69
N ASN A 11 -9.75 -1.74 25.34
CA ASN A 11 -9.72 -2.64 24.20
C ASN A 11 -9.87 -1.83 22.89
N ASN A 12 -8.76 -1.63 22.18
CA ASN A 12 -8.72 -0.85 20.94
C ASN A 12 -9.23 -1.62 19.71
N ASP A 13 -9.41 -2.93 19.81
CA ASP A 13 -9.96 -3.73 18.72
C ASP A 13 -11.48 -3.52 18.59
N LEU A 14 -12.13 -3.09 19.67
CA LEU A 14 -13.56 -2.79 19.69
C LEU A 14 -13.86 -1.40 19.15
N THR A 15 -14.94 -1.32 18.40
CA THR A 15 -15.61 -0.07 18.04
C THR A 15 -16.41 0.51 19.22
N ALA A 16 -16.78 1.78 19.13
CA ALA A 16 -17.60 2.46 20.13
C ALA A 16 -18.93 1.73 20.37
N GLU A 17 -19.55 1.21 19.31
CA GLU A 17 -20.80 0.45 19.37
C GLU A 17 -20.62 -0.88 20.13
N GLU A 18 -19.56 -1.63 19.83
CA GLU A 18 -19.26 -2.88 20.54
C GLU A 18 -18.91 -2.63 22.02
N LYS A 19 -18.20 -1.54 22.32
CA LYS A 19 -17.93 -1.09 23.70
C LYS A 19 -19.21 -0.74 24.44
N ALA A 20 -20.12 -0.01 23.80
CA ALA A 20 -21.40 0.38 24.38
C ALA A 20 -22.23 -0.86 24.73
N GLN A 21 -22.34 -1.82 23.80
CA GLN A 21 -23.06 -3.08 24.02
C GLN A 21 -22.47 -3.88 25.18
N ALA A 22 -21.14 -3.95 25.28
CA ALA A 22 -20.45 -4.64 26.37
C ALA A 22 -20.70 -3.97 27.73
N LYS A 23 -20.69 -2.64 27.78
CA LYS A 23 -20.98 -1.87 29.00
C LYS A 23 -22.43 -2.02 29.43
N GLU A 24 -23.36 -2.09 28.49
CA GLU A 24 -24.78 -2.35 28.78
C GLU A 24 -24.97 -3.74 29.39
N ASP A 25 -24.31 -4.77 28.84
CA ASP A 25 -24.34 -6.11 29.40
C ASP A 25 -23.73 -6.17 30.82
N ALA A 26 -22.59 -5.52 31.03
CA ALA A 26 -21.99 -5.41 32.37
C ALA A 26 -22.92 -4.68 33.36
N LYS A 27 -23.61 -3.62 32.90
CA LYS A 27 -24.59 -2.89 33.70
C LYS A 27 -25.80 -3.76 34.05
N ALA A 28 -26.36 -4.49 33.09
CA ALA A 28 -27.48 -5.39 33.32
C ALA A 28 -27.12 -6.46 34.38
N LYS A 29 -25.93 -7.06 34.28
CA LYS A 29 -25.43 -8.02 35.28
C LYS A 29 -25.24 -7.40 36.67
N ALA A 30 -24.73 -6.17 36.74
CA ALA A 30 -24.58 -5.47 38.00
C ALA A 30 -25.93 -5.11 38.63
N ASP A 31 -26.92 -4.72 37.83
CA ASP A 31 -28.25 -4.39 38.31
C ASP A 31 -29.00 -5.65 38.78
N ALA A 32 -28.83 -6.79 38.10
CA ALA A 32 -29.31 -8.09 38.57
C ALA A 32 -28.67 -8.51 39.92
N ALA A 33 -27.37 -8.26 40.09
CA ALA A 33 -26.68 -8.53 41.35
C ALA A 33 -27.21 -7.67 42.52
N LYS A 34 -27.52 -6.38 42.26
CA LYS A 34 -28.14 -5.51 43.28
C LYS A 34 -29.50 -6.03 43.69
N GLN A 35 -30.35 -6.41 42.73
CA GLN A 35 -31.67 -7.00 43.02
C GLN A 35 -31.54 -8.29 43.85
N ALA A 36 -30.55 -9.14 43.56
CA ALA A 36 -30.30 -10.35 44.35
C ALA A 36 -29.86 -10.03 45.79
N ILE A 37 -29.07 -8.96 45.99
CA ILE A 37 -28.68 -8.49 47.33
C ILE A 37 -29.90 -7.92 48.07
N ASP A 38 -30.72 -7.10 47.42
CA ASP A 38 -31.90 -6.47 48.03
C ASP A 38 -32.94 -7.52 48.45
N ASN A 39 -33.04 -8.62 47.71
CA ASN A 39 -33.94 -9.74 48.02
C ASN A 39 -33.39 -10.72 49.05
N ALA A 40 -32.11 -10.61 49.45
CA ALA A 40 -31.48 -11.55 50.37
C ALA A 40 -31.95 -11.30 51.81
N THR A 41 -32.43 -12.35 52.49
CA THR A 41 -32.96 -12.25 53.85
C THR A 41 -31.95 -12.64 54.95
N THR A 42 -30.75 -13.06 54.56
CA THR A 42 -29.68 -13.47 55.48
C THR A 42 -28.33 -12.88 55.04
N ASN A 43 -27.42 -12.71 56.00
CA ASN A 43 -26.06 -12.23 55.71
C ASN A 43 -25.29 -13.17 54.77
N ASP A 44 -25.51 -14.48 54.90
CA ASP A 44 -24.90 -15.48 54.03
C ASP A 44 -25.41 -15.35 52.58
N ALA A 45 -26.71 -15.12 52.40
CA ALA A 45 -27.30 -14.89 51.09
C ALA A 45 -26.79 -13.58 50.45
N VAL A 46 -26.64 -12.51 51.24
CA VAL A 46 -26.01 -11.25 50.78
C VAL A 46 -24.57 -11.50 50.31
N THR A 47 -23.80 -12.27 51.07
CA THR A 47 -22.40 -12.59 50.73
C THR A 47 -22.33 -13.40 49.43
N GLN A 48 -23.19 -14.40 49.26
CA GLN A 48 -23.27 -15.19 48.04
C GLN A 48 -23.70 -14.34 46.83
N ALA A 49 -24.74 -13.52 46.96
CA ALA A 49 -25.22 -12.64 45.90
C ALA A 49 -24.15 -11.62 45.47
N LYS A 50 -23.41 -11.05 46.44
CA LYS A 50 -22.27 -10.18 46.16
C LYS A 50 -21.19 -10.89 45.35
N ASN A 51 -20.76 -12.07 45.78
CA ASN A 51 -19.70 -12.83 45.10
C ASN A 51 -20.11 -13.27 43.69
N ALA A 52 -21.35 -13.75 43.55
CA ALA A 52 -21.92 -14.10 42.25
C ALA A 52 -22.02 -12.89 41.32
N GLY A 53 -22.43 -11.73 41.86
CA GLY A 53 -22.51 -10.47 41.13
C GLY A 53 -21.17 -9.98 40.59
N VAL A 54 -20.12 -10.03 41.42
CA VAL A 54 -18.74 -9.72 41.00
C VAL A 54 -18.31 -10.64 39.86
N THR A 55 -18.46 -11.95 40.06
CA THR A 55 -18.09 -12.97 39.05
C THR A 55 -18.83 -12.75 37.73
N SER A 56 -20.13 -12.47 37.80
CA SER A 56 -20.97 -12.24 36.63
C SER A 56 -20.51 -11.01 35.85
N VAL A 57 -20.31 -9.86 36.51
CA VAL A 57 -19.79 -8.64 35.86
C VAL A 57 -18.41 -8.88 35.24
N ASP A 58 -17.53 -9.58 35.95
CA ASP A 58 -16.17 -9.85 35.47
C ASP A 58 -16.15 -10.77 34.26
N SER A 59 -17.17 -11.62 34.08
CA SER A 59 -17.33 -12.53 32.93
C SER A 59 -17.63 -11.83 31.59
N VAL A 60 -17.94 -10.52 31.59
CA VAL A 60 -18.28 -9.81 30.35
C VAL A 60 -17.06 -9.66 29.43
N THR A 61 -16.92 -10.51 28.42
CA THR A 61 -15.78 -10.46 27.49
C THR A 61 -16.27 -10.14 26.08
N PRO A 62 -16.30 -8.87 25.68
CA PRO A 62 -16.69 -8.52 24.31
C PRO A 62 -15.69 -9.07 23.29
N THR A 63 -16.21 -9.53 22.16
CA THR A 63 -15.41 -10.01 21.02
C THR A 63 -15.47 -8.98 19.90
N PRO A 64 -14.33 -8.48 19.41
CA PRO A 64 -14.28 -7.60 18.24
C PRO A 64 -14.78 -8.33 16.99
N THR A 65 -15.64 -7.68 16.21
CA THR A 65 -16.23 -8.24 14.98
C THR A 65 -16.04 -7.31 13.79
N ALA A 66 -16.23 -6.00 13.96
CA ALA A 66 -16.20 -5.05 12.87
C ALA A 66 -14.82 -4.93 12.19
N LYS A 67 -13.76 -4.64 12.97
CA LYS A 67 -12.40 -4.47 12.43
C LYS A 67 -11.84 -5.76 11.81
N PRO A 68 -11.91 -6.94 12.47
CA PRO A 68 -11.42 -8.19 11.86
C PRO A 68 -12.13 -8.53 10.55
N ALA A 69 -13.45 -8.36 10.48
CA ALA A 69 -14.21 -8.62 9.27
C ALA A 69 -13.81 -7.67 8.13
N ALA A 70 -13.64 -6.38 8.42
CA ALA A 70 -13.19 -5.41 7.41
C ALA A 70 -11.78 -5.74 6.88
N LYS A 71 -10.84 -6.12 7.76
CA LYS A 71 -9.49 -6.52 7.35
C LYS A 71 -9.50 -7.76 6.44
N GLN A 72 -10.35 -8.74 6.74
CA GLN A 72 -10.50 -9.92 5.89
C GLN A 72 -10.96 -9.54 4.47
N VAL A 73 -11.91 -8.61 4.36
CA VAL A 73 -12.38 -8.13 3.05
C VAL A 73 -11.24 -7.44 2.26
N ILE A 74 -10.36 -6.70 2.93
CA ILE A 74 -9.18 -6.11 2.28
C ILE A 74 -8.17 -7.17 1.85
N ASP A 75 -7.96 -8.21 2.66
CA ASP A 75 -7.13 -9.36 2.28
C ASP A 75 -7.65 -10.09 1.05
N ASP A 76 -8.96 -10.31 0.99
CA ASP A 76 -9.62 -10.95 -0.15
C ASP A 76 -9.50 -10.09 -1.42
N ALA A 77 -9.68 -8.76 -1.30
CA ALA A 77 -9.50 -7.83 -2.40
C ALA A 77 -8.05 -7.80 -2.91
N LEU A 78 -7.06 -7.76 -2.00
CA LEU A 78 -5.64 -7.83 -2.35
C LEU A 78 -5.31 -9.14 -3.07
N LYS A 79 -5.83 -10.27 -2.57
CA LYS A 79 -5.63 -11.57 -3.20
C LYS A 79 -6.20 -11.57 -4.62
N ALA A 80 -7.44 -11.14 -4.79
CA ALA A 80 -8.08 -11.07 -6.11
C ALA A 80 -7.29 -10.16 -7.08
N LYS A 81 -6.76 -9.05 -6.58
CA LYS A 81 -5.94 -8.15 -7.38
C LYS A 81 -4.61 -8.78 -7.82
N ASN A 82 -3.94 -9.47 -6.90
CA ASN A 82 -2.70 -10.18 -7.19
C ASN A 82 -2.92 -11.29 -8.22
N ASP A 83 -4.02 -12.05 -8.10
CA ASP A 83 -4.41 -13.09 -9.05
C ASP A 83 -4.64 -12.49 -10.46
N ALA A 84 -5.28 -11.31 -10.55
CA ALA A 84 -5.48 -10.61 -11.81
C ALA A 84 -4.16 -10.09 -12.43
N ILE A 85 -3.23 -9.58 -11.61
CA ILE A 85 -1.89 -9.16 -12.05
C ILE A 85 -1.09 -10.37 -12.58
N ASP A 86 -1.18 -11.51 -11.91
CA ASP A 86 -0.50 -12.74 -12.33
C ASP A 86 -1.00 -13.26 -13.66
N ALA A 87 -2.32 -13.20 -13.89
CA ALA A 87 -2.95 -13.62 -15.13
C ALA A 87 -2.64 -12.70 -16.32
N ASN A 88 -2.13 -11.49 -16.10
CA ASN A 88 -1.80 -10.55 -17.16
C ASN A 88 -0.50 -10.97 -17.88
N ASN A 89 -0.62 -11.42 -19.14
CA ASN A 89 0.51 -11.89 -19.95
C ASN A 89 1.30 -10.77 -20.64
N ASP A 90 0.80 -9.54 -20.62
CA ASP A 90 1.48 -8.39 -21.22
C ASP A 90 2.57 -7.83 -20.29
N LEU A 91 2.57 -8.24 -19.02
CA LEU A 91 3.52 -7.79 -18.01
C LEU A 91 4.69 -8.75 -17.84
N THR A 92 5.87 -8.16 -17.66
CA THR A 92 7.08 -8.86 -17.19
C THR A 92 6.97 -9.25 -15.71
N ALA A 93 7.87 -10.13 -15.25
CA ALA A 93 7.89 -10.55 -13.84
C ALA A 93 8.18 -9.36 -12.91
N GLU A 94 9.07 -8.47 -13.32
CA GLU A 94 9.45 -7.26 -12.59
C GLU A 94 8.26 -6.29 -12.45
N GLU A 95 7.50 -6.08 -13.52
CA GLU A 95 6.30 -5.22 -13.49
C GLU A 95 5.18 -5.82 -12.64
N LYS A 96 4.99 -7.14 -12.69
CA LYS A 96 4.07 -7.84 -11.79
C LYS A 96 4.46 -7.66 -10.33
N ALA A 97 5.74 -7.84 -10.01
CA ALA A 97 6.25 -7.68 -8.65
C ALA A 97 6.01 -6.26 -8.14
N GLN A 98 6.33 -5.24 -8.94
CA GLN A 98 6.11 -3.84 -8.56
C GLN A 98 4.63 -3.52 -8.34
N ALA A 99 3.74 -4.05 -9.17
CA ALA A 99 2.30 -3.82 -9.04
C ALA A 99 1.70 -4.51 -7.81
N LYS A 100 2.14 -5.73 -7.49
CA LYS A 100 1.73 -6.42 -6.27
C LYS A 100 2.21 -5.70 -5.01
N GLU A 101 3.41 -5.14 -5.05
CA GLU A 101 3.93 -4.34 -3.94
C GLU A 101 3.10 -3.06 -3.73
N ASP A 102 2.72 -2.35 -4.81
CA ASP A 102 1.81 -1.19 -4.72
C ASP A 102 0.44 -1.59 -4.14
N ALA A 103 -0.14 -2.70 -4.62
CA ALA A 103 -1.40 -3.23 -4.08
C ALA A 103 -1.29 -3.58 -2.60
N LYS A 104 -0.19 -4.22 -2.20
CA LYS A 104 0.09 -4.55 -0.81
C LYS A 104 0.23 -3.31 0.06
N ALA A 105 0.99 -2.31 -0.38
CA ALA A 105 1.19 -1.06 0.36
C ALA A 105 -0.15 -0.34 0.62
N LYS A 106 -1.03 -0.30 -0.38
CA LYS A 106 -2.39 0.26 -0.23
C LYS A 106 -3.23 -0.55 0.76
N ALA A 107 -3.24 -1.88 0.64
CA ALA A 107 -3.95 -2.74 1.56
C ALA A 107 -3.46 -2.57 3.02
N ASP A 108 -2.14 -2.50 3.23
CA ASP A 108 -1.55 -2.30 4.56
C ASP A 108 -1.91 -0.93 5.14
N ALA A 109 -1.90 0.13 4.33
CA ALA A 109 -2.32 1.47 4.74
C ALA A 109 -3.80 1.49 5.18
N VAL A 110 -4.68 0.82 4.43
CA VAL A 110 -6.10 0.70 4.77
C VAL A 110 -6.29 -0.09 6.07
N LYS A 111 -5.56 -1.19 6.26
CA LYS A 111 -5.63 -1.98 7.51
C LYS A 111 -5.22 -1.15 8.72
N ALA A 112 -4.20 -0.30 8.58
CA ALA A 112 -3.82 0.66 9.62
C ALA A 112 -4.92 1.71 9.88
N ALA A 113 -5.61 2.17 8.83
CA ALA A 113 -6.78 3.05 8.99
C ALA A 113 -7.93 2.35 9.74
N ILE A 114 -8.22 1.09 9.41
CA ILE A 114 -9.21 0.26 10.11
C ILE A 114 -8.83 0.06 11.59
N ASP A 115 -7.55 -0.14 11.89
CA ASP A 115 -7.06 -0.24 13.27
C ASP A 115 -7.31 1.02 14.08
N ASN A 116 -7.14 2.18 13.45
CA ASN A 116 -7.37 3.48 14.08
C ASN A 116 -8.85 3.91 14.11
N ALA A 117 -9.72 3.27 13.33
CA ALA A 117 -11.14 3.59 13.30
C ALA A 117 -11.77 3.35 14.69
N THR A 118 -12.63 4.28 15.11
CA THR A 118 -13.26 4.27 16.43
C THR A 118 -14.71 3.80 16.38
N THR A 119 -15.37 3.93 15.23
CA THR A 119 -16.78 3.58 15.02
C THR A 119 -16.94 2.56 13.89
N ASN A 120 -18.08 1.87 13.87
CA ASN A 120 -18.44 1.00 12.75
C ASN A 120 -18.49 1.76 11.42
N SER A 121 -18.98 3.01 11.43
CA SER A 121 -19.05 3.83 10.22
C SER A 121 -17.67 4.14 9.63
N GLU A 122 -16.68 4.44 10.47
CA GLU A 122 -15.30 4.69 10.02
C GLU A 122 -14.63 3.41 9.51
N VAL A 123 -14.91 2.26 10.14
CA VAL A 123 -14.46 0.95 9.66
C VAL A 123 -15.04 0.67 8.26
N ASP A 124 -16.34 0.89 8.07
CA ASP A 124 -17.01 0.66 6.79
C ASP A 124 -16.53 1.61 5.69
N GLN A 125 -16.31 2.89 6.02
CA GLN A 125 -15.73 3.86 5.08
C GLN A 125 -14.31 3.44 4.66
N SER A 126 -13.45 3.11 5.63
CA SER A 126 -12.07 2.69 5.36
C SER A 126 -12.05 1.42 4.50
N LYS A 127 -12.93 0.46 4.80
CA LYS A 127 -13.12 -0.75 4.00
C LYS A 127 -13.52 -0.42 2.56
N SER A 128 -14.55 0.41 2.36
CA SER A 128 -15.04 0.76 1.02
C SER A 128 -13.97 1.47 0.18
N THR A 129 -13.38 2.53 0.73
CA THR A 129 -12.29 3.27 0.07
C THR A 129 -11.11 2.35 -0.23
N GLY A 130 -10.73 1.50 0.72
CA GLY A 130 -9.59 0.61 0.55
C GLY A 130 -9.76 -0.45 -0.53
N ILE A 131 -10.98 -0.99 -0.70
CA ILE A 131 -11.29 -1.88 -1.83
C ILE A 131 -11.06 -1.16 -3.16
N GLU A 132 -11.52 0.08 -3.28
CA GLU A 132 -11.32 0.90 -4.48
C GLU A 132 -9.84 1.18 -4.74
N GLU A 133 -9.08 1.57 -3.71
CA GLU A 133 -7.65 1.85 -3.81
C GLU A 133 -6.85 0.63 -4.25
N VAL A 134 -7.08 -0.53 -3.64
CA VAL A 134 -6.42 -1.79 -4.03
C VAL A 134 -6.78 -2.17 -5.47
N ASN A 135 -8.06 -2.05 -5.84
CA ASN A 135 -8.52 -2.38 -7.19
C ASN A 135 -8.01 -1.40 -8.25
N SER A 136 -7.72 -0.15 -7.89
CA SER A 136 -7.21 0.88 -8.79
C SER A 136 -5.79 0.65 -9.30
N VAL A 137 -5.03 -0.27 -8.70
CA VAL A 137 -3.65 -0.59 -9.12
C VAL A 137 -3.65 -1.07 -10.57
N ASN A 138 -3.15 -0.26 -11.49
CA ASN A 138 -3.13 -0.61 -12.90
C ASN A 138 -1.69 -0.67 -13.41
N PRO A 139 -1.08 -1.86 -13.52
CA PRO A 139 0.27 -1.99 -14.05
C PRO A 139 0.33 -1.58 -15.52
N ILE A 140 1.37 -0.85 -15.89
CA ILE A 140 1.64 -0.46 -17.28
C ILE A 140 2.80 -1.31 -17.77
N ALA A 141 2.59 -2.01 -18.89
CA ALA A 141 3.66 -2.69 -19.59
C ALA A 141 4.61 -1.65 -20.21
N GLN A 142 5.87 -1.67 -19.82
CA GLN A 142 6.91 -0.93 -20.48
C GLN A 142 7.22 -1.65 -21.80
N ILE A 143 7.17 -0.91 -22.91
CA ILE A 143 7.53 -1.45 -24.22
C ILE A 143 8.98 -1.93 -24.13
N ARG A 144 9.19 -3.25 -24.17
CA ARG A 144 10.52 -3.80 -24.43
C ARG A 144 10.95 -3.34 -25.83
N PRO A 145 12.16 -2.79 -26.01
CA PRO A 145 12.71 -2.70 -27.36
C PRO A 145 12.69 -4.11 -27.93
N ALA A 146 12.13 -4.25 -29.13
CA ALA A 146 12.06 -5.53 -29.82
C ALA A 146 13.48 -6.13 -29.85
N VAL A 147 13.75 -7.14 -29.02
CA VAL A 147 14.91 -7.99 -29.23
C VAL A 147 14.66 -8.67 -30.56
N GLY A 148 15.45 -8.27 -31.55
CA GLY A 148 15.24 -8.61 -32.95
C GLY A 148 14.87 -10.07 -33.13
N ALA A 149 13.69 -10.28 -33.72
CA ALA A 149 13.40 -11.53 -34.39
C ALA A 149 14.53 -11.78 -35.39
N SER A 150 15.33 -12.81 -35.12
CA SER A 150 16.02 -13.66 -36.09
C SER A 150 16.41 -12.98 -37.41
N ALA A 151 17.66 -12.53 -37.54
CA ALA A 151 18.33 -12.50 -38.84
C ALA A 151 18.73 -13.94 -39.24
N GLY A 152 17.74 -14.83 -39.35
CA GLY A 152 17.84 -16.01 -40.19
C GLY A 152 17.80 -15.50 -41.63
N VAL A 153 18.98 -15.46 -42.26
CA VAL A 153 19.15 -15.12 -43.67
C VAL A 153 18.28 -16.04 -44.52
N HIS A 154 17.13 -15.54 -44.95
CA HIS A 154 16.42 -16.05 -46.12
C HIS A 154 17.20 -15.59 -47.35
N VAL A 155 18.10 -16.45 -47.87
CA VAL A 155 18.52 -16.36 -49.27
C VAL A 155 17.42 -16.96 -50.14
N ASN A 156 17.00 -16.17 -51.11
CA ASN A 156 15.87 -16.37 -51.99
C ASN A 156 16.24 -17.24 -53.21
N SER A 157 15.32 -18.14 -53.57
CA SER A 157 15.00 -18.67 -54.90
C SER A 157 16.07 -19.40 -55.74
N ALA A 158 15.89 -20.71 -55.89
CA ALA A 158 15.79 -21.37 -57.20
C ALA A 158 15.27 -22.81 -57.05
N ASN A 159 14.12 -23.12 -57.65
CA ASN A 159 13.76 -24.48 -58.08
C ASN A 159 14.01 -24.53 -59.60
N PRO A 160 14.70 -25.55 -60.14
CA PRO A 160 13.94 -26.64 -60.74
C PRO A 160 14.54 -28.05 -60.51
N THR A 161 13.64 -28.98 -60.19
CA THR A 161 13.58 -30.38 -60.64
C THR A 161 14.83 -31.00 -61.30
N SER A 162 15.41 -32.02 -60.65
CA SER A 162 15.73 -33.32 -61.26
C SER A 162 16.06 -34.37 -60.18
N LYS A 163 15.63 -35.60 -60.46
CA LYS A 163 15.78 -36.81 -59.64
C LYS A 163 17.24 -37.28 -59.67
N GLU A 164 17.82 -37.71 -58.53
CA GLU A 164 18.69 -38.90 -58.43
C GLU A 164 19.10 -39.24 -56.99
N LYS A 165 19.50 -40.50 -56.81
CA LYS A 165 19.64 -41.34 -55.60
C LYS A 165 20.84 -41.00 -54.67
N PRO A 166 20.93 -41.62 -53.46
CA PRO A 166 21.96 -41.35 -52.44
C PRO A 166 23.20 -42.26 -52.55
N GLN A 167 24.41 -41.72 -52.32
CA GLN A 167 25.69 -42.38 -51.99
C GLN A 167 26.76 -41.26 -51.89
N GLU A 168 27.46 -40.99 -50.78
CA GLU A 168 28.54 -41.76 -50.14
C GLU A 168 29.83 -40.90 -50.10
N LYS A 169 30.60 -41.05 -49.01
CA LYS A 169 32.06 -40.79 -48.83
C LYS A 169 32.63 -39.38 -48.55
N GLN A 170 33.00 -39.22 -47.27
CA GLN A 170 34.38 -39.05 -46.76
C GLN A 170 35.33 -38.09 -47.51
N ALA A 171 35.78 -37.04 -46.82
CA ALA A 171 37.19 -36.87 -46.45
C ALA A 171 37.35 -35.65 -45.52
N ILE A 172 37.73 -35.95 -44.27
CA ILE A 172 38.32 -35.01 -43.33
C ILE A 172 39.83 -35.11 -43.55
N ASP A 173 40.50 -33.96 -43.53
CA ASP A 173 41.94 -33.75 -43.40
C ASP A 173 42.78 -33.71 -44.70
N GLN A 174 43.30 -32.52 -45.04
CA GLN A 174 44.70 -32.35 -45.45
C GLN A 174 45.17 -30.89 -45.58
N VAL A 175 46.22 -30.58 -44.79
CA VAL A 175 47.36 -29.67 -45.07
C VAL A 175 47.22 -28.19 -44.68
N LEU A 176 47.52 -27.94 -43.39
CA LEU A 176 48.52 -26.92 -43.04
C LEU A 176 49.91 -27.37 -43.53
N LYS A 177 50.53 -26.55 -44.38
CA LYS A 177 51.95 -26.32 -44.70
C LYS A 177 51.89 -25.35 -45.89
N THR A 178 52.41 -24.14 -45.82
CA THR A 178 53.86 -23.86 -45.76
C THR A 178 54.07 -22.42 -45.31
N ASP A 179 54.81 -22.25 -44.21
CA ASP A 179 55.58 -21.05 -43.91
C ASP A 179 56.63 -20.82 -45.01
N GLU A 180 56.65 -19.63 -45.62
CA GLU A 180 57.88 -18.88 -45.98
C GLU A 180 57.56 -17.63 -46.82
N ALA A 181 57.54 -16.46 -46.16
CA ALA A 181 58.14 -15.20 -46.66
C ALA A 181 57.95 -14.07 -45.64
N LYS A 182 58.81 -14.04 -44.62
CA LYS A 182 59.11 -12.80 -43.89
C LYS A 182 59.97 -11.89 -44.78
N ALA A 183 59.66 -10.60 -44.71
CA ALA A 183 60.51 -9.43 -44.98
C ALA A 183 60.45 -8.74 -46.37
N LYS A 184 59.68 -7.63 -46.39
CA LYS A 184 59.82 -6.34 -47.13
C LYS A 184 58.41 -5.90 -47.58
N VAL A 185 57.83 -4.76 -47.20
CA VAL A 185 58.31 -3.43 -46.79
C VAL A 185 57.13 -2.81 -46.01
N LYS A 186 57.24 -2.50 -44.71
CA LYS A 186 57.45 -1.13 -44.21
C LYS A 186 56.48 -0.09 -44.82
N ASP A 187 55.22 -0.11 -44.39
CA ASP A 187 54.44 1.10 -44.09
C ASP A 187 53.08 0.72 -43.46
N SER A 188 52.59 1.55 -42.55
CA SER A 188 51.22 1.56 -41.99
C SER A 188 50.96 0.93 -40.60
N VAL A 189 51.97 0.49 -39.85
CA VAL A 189 51.80 0.19 -38.40
C VAL A 189 52.88 0.86 -37.56
N ALA A 190 52.86 2.21 -37.55
CA ALA A 190 53.53 3.04 -36.54
C ALA A 190 53.20 4.54 -36.74
N PHE A 191 51.98 4.98 -36.44
CA PHE A 191 51.65 6.25 -35.75
C PHE A 191 50.12 6.44 -35.71
N PRO A 192 49.56 7.04 -34.64
CA PRO A 192 49.13 6.39 -33.39
C PRO A 192 47.66 6.79 -33.08
N ILE A 193 46.92 6.16 -32.18
CA ILE A 193 46.94 6.40 -30.72
C ILE A 193 47.30 7.85 -30.33
N SER A 194 46.82 8.84 -31.10
CA SER A 194 46.84 10.27 -30.78
C SER A 194 45.56 10.99 -31.26
N GLN A 195 44.48 10.24 -31.47
CA GLN A 195 43.12 10.74 -31.78
C GLN A 195 42.14 10.44 -30.64
N LEU A 196 42.65 10.32 -29.41
CA LEU A 196 41.86 10.29 -28.17
C LEU A 196 42.16 11.50 -27.25
N GLU A 197 42.97 12.45 -27.70
CA GLU A 197 43.36 13.65 -26.94
C GLU A 197 43.10 14.97 -27.67
N ASN A 198 42.42 14.97 -28.84
CA ASN A 198 42.22 16.18 -29.64
C ASN A 198 40.76 16.50 -30.05
N GLU A 199 39.78 15.99 -29.29
CA GLU A 199 38.41 16.55 -29.23
C GLU A 199 38.09 17.16 -27.85
N ASN A 200 39.09 17.29 -26.96
CA ASN A 200 38.94 17.91 -25.64
C ASN A 200 39.41 19.39 -25.60
N GLN A 201 39.40 20.08 -26.75
CA GLN A 201 39.85 21.48 -26.85
C GLN A 201 38.91 22.40 -27.67
N GLN A 202 37.64 22.03 -27.88
CA GLN A 202 36.63 22.92 -28.50
C GLN A 202 35.30 23.04 -27.73
N VAL A 203 35.26 22.70 -26.44
CA VAL A 203 34.13 23.02 -25.56
C VAL A 203 34.61 23.74 -24.29
N ALA A 204 35.55 24.68 -24.48
CA ALA A 204 36.05 25.54 -23.41
C ALA A 204 36.20 26.99 -23.89
N THR A 205 35.13 27.57 -24.44
CA THR A 205 34.84 29.01 -24.40
C THR A 205 33.39 29.22 -24.83
N ASN A 206 32.47 29.29 -23.86
CA ASN A 206 31.30 30.19 -23.86
C ASN A 206 30.49 29.94 -22.59
N GLN A 207 31.04 30.41 -21.46
CA GLN A 207 30.29 30.67 -20.23
C GLN A 207 29.61 32.04 -20.35
N ARG A 208 28.27 32.05 -20.39
CA ARG A 208 27.33 33.12 -19.94
C ARG A 208 25.95 32.75 -20.52
N VAL A 209 24.80 32.61 -19.83
CA VAL A 209 24.29 33.13 -18.55
C VAL A 209 23.09 32.24 -18.15
N VAL A 210 23.12 31.68 -16.93
CA VAL A 210 22.01 31.45 -15.97
C VAL A 210 20.81 30.55 -16.38
N ALA A 211 20.83 29.32 -15.88
CA ALA A 211 19.66 28.70 -15.24
C ALA A 211 20.11 28.15 -13.88
N ARG A 212 19.50 28.61 -12.78
CA ARG A 212 19.77 28.14 -11.42
C ARG A 212 18.98 26.85 -11.18
N GLU A 213 19.65 25.72 -11.06
CA GLU A 213 19.07 24.53 -10.42
C GLU A 213 19.27 24.63 -8.90
N LEU A 214 18.23 24.26 -8.14
CA LEU A 214 18.24 24.20 -6.68
C LEU A 214 18.92 22.90 -6.19
N PRO A 215 19.58 22.92 -5.03
CA PRO A 215 20.51 21.89 -4.58
C PRO A 215 19.84 20.60 -4.08
N ASN A 216 20.46 19.48 -4.45
CA ASN A 216 20.36 18.19 -3.77
C ASN A 216 21.07 18.29 -2.40
N THR A 217 20.36 17.98 -1.31
CA THR A 217 20.97 17.75 0.01
C THR A 217 20.39 16.51 0.66
N GLY A 218 20.88 15.34 0.25
CA GLY A 218 20.91 14.16 1.10
C GLY A 218 22.16 14.18 1.96
N THR A 219 22.07 14.68 3.19
CA THR A 219 22.73 14.13 4.40
C THR A 219 22.12 14.79 5.63
N THR A 220 21.65 13.92 6.52
CA THR A 220 21.46 14.00 7.98
C THR A 220 21.55 15.38 8.66
N GLU A 221 20.50 15.66 9.45
CA GLU A 221 20.29 16.80 10.38
C GLU A 221 19.42 17.97 9.88
N SER A 222 18.10 17.79 9.94
CA SER A 222 17.20 18.84 10.45
C SER A 222 15.85 18.22 10.83
N ILE A 223 15.78 17.71 12.06
CA ILE A 223 14.52 17.59 12.78
C ILE A 223 14.15 19.03 13.14
N THR A 224 13.08 19.58 12.57
CA THR A 224 12.14 20.56 13.18
C THR A 224 11.40 21.36 12.10
N ALA A 225 10.07 21.32 12.20
CA ALA A 225 9.08 22.26 11.65
C ALA A 225 8.82 22.29 10.13
N MET A 226 7.72 21.62 9.71
CA MET A 226 6.67 22.30 8.94
C MET A 226 5.33 21.55 9.06
N VAL A 227 4.54 22.02 10.01
CA VAL A 227 3.09 21.81 10.10
C VAL A 227 2.40 22.85 9.21
N ALA A 228 1.24 22.47 8.66
CA ALA A 228 0.21 23.30 8.00
C ALA A 228 0.31 23.47 6.46
N ALA A 229 -0.62 22.86 5.72
CA ALA A 229 -1.78 23.57 5.14
C ALA A 229 -2.52 22.70 4.09
N ALA A 230 -3.74 22.26 4.43
CA ALA A 230 -4.82 22.00 3.47
C ALA A 230 -6.18 22.06 4.21
N ALA A 231 -6.70 23.28 4.41
CA ALA A 231 -8.11 23.58 4.62
C ALA A 231 -8.65 24.03 3.23
N SER A 232 -9.90 23.90 2.78
CA SER A 232 -11.20 23.95 3.45
C SER A 232 -12.28 23.52 2.43
N ALA A 233 -13.26 22.71 2.83
CA ALA A 233 -14.54 22.59 2.11
C ALA A 233 -15.68 22.17 3.06
N ILE A 234 -15.95 22.96 4.09
CA ILE A 234 -17.23 22.91 4.82
C ILE A 234 -17.64 24.35 5.13
N LEU A 235 -18.60 24.88 4.36
CA LEU A 235 -19.33 26.08 4.74
C LEU A 235 -20.78 25.97 4.24
N GLY A 236 -21.47 25.01 4.82
CA GLY A 236 -22.92 24.83 4.71
C GLY A 236 -23.53 24.80 6.11
N PHE A 237 -23.50 25.94 6.82
CA PHE A 237 -24.34 26.15 7.99
C PHE A 237 -25.21 27.38 7.76
N GLY A 238 -26.52 27.11 7.75
CA GLY A 238 -27.57 28.11 7.62
C GLY A 238 -27.46 29.17 8.70
N LEU A 239 -27.38 30.41 8.24
CA LEU A 239 -27.52 31.61 9.04
C LEU A 239 -29.01 31.74 9.45
N ILE A 240 -29.42 31.04 10.51
CA ILE A 240 -30.73 31.30 11.14
C ILE A 240 -30.59 32.61 11.92
N ALA A 241 -31.27 33.62 11.41
CA ALA A 241 -31.50 34.89 12.08
C ALA A 241 -32.22 34.66 13.42
N ARG A 242 -31.66 35.18 14.51
CA ARG A 242 -32.45 35.57 15.68
C ARG A 242 -32.14 37.02 16.01
N ARG A 243 -33.07 37.90 15.59
CA ARG A 243 -33.13 39.30 16.03
C ARG A 243 -33.08 39.34 17.55
N ARG A 244 -32.17 40.15 18.09
CA ARG A 244 -32.43 40.87 19.34
C ARG A 244 -33.56 41.85 19.06
N LYS A 245 -34.59 41.83 19.89
CA LYS A 245 -35.38 43.02 20.18
C LYS A 245 -35.46 43.09 21.69
N GLU A 246 -35.04 44.23 22.18
CA GLU A 246 -35.04 44.66 23.57
C GLU A 246 -36.48 44.84 24.06
N ASP A 247 -36.56 45.15 25.35
CA ASP A 247 -37.65 45.85 26.05
C ASP A 247 -38.60 45.00 26.89
N GLU A 248 -38.40 45.23 28.19
CA GLU A 248 -39.43 45.63 29.17
C GLU A 248 -40.33 44.58 29.83
N GLU A 249 -40.30 44.68 31.17
CA GLU A 249 -41.45 44.65 32.08
C GLU A 249 -42.33 43.39 32.15
N ASP A 250 -42.19 42.63 33.23
CA ASP A 250 -43.20 42.56 34.30
C ASP A 250 -42.67 41.61 35.39
N LYS A 251 -42.25 42.09 36.57
CA LYS A 251 -43.09 42.37 37.74
C LYS A 251 -43.95 41.18 38.17
N LEU A 252 -43.84 40.89 39.46
CA LEU A 252 -44.84 40.23 40.32
C LEU A 252 -44.82 38.69 40.26
N GLU A 253 -44.37 38.05 41.36
CA GLU A 253 -45.24 37.71 42.50
C GLU A 253 -46.12 36.49 42.19
N ASN A 254 -45.73 35.31 42.66
CA ASN A 254 -46.52 34.55 43.63
C ASN A 254 -45.97 33.13 43.82
N GLN A 255 -45.73 32.84 45.11
CA GLN A 255 -46.06 31.60 45.83
C GLN A 255 -45.32 30.31 45.47
#